data_AF-A0A6A4HFA7-F1
#
_entry.id   AF-A0A6A4HFA7-F1
#
_cell.length_a   1.000
_cell.length_b   1.000
_cell.length_c   1.000
_cell.angle_alpha   90.00
_cell.angle_beta   90.00
_cell.angle_gamma   90.00
#
_symmetry.space_group_name_H-M   'P 1'
#
loop_
_entity.id
_entity.type
_entity.pdbx_description
1 polymer ?
#
loop_
_entity_poly.entity_id
_entity_poly.type
_entity_poly.pdbx_seq_one_letter_code
_entity_poly.pdbx_strand_id
1 'polypeptide(L)'
;MTPEETQEIFAIGNANYQNIANSIWLCILQGIYSLAFAIGLCIYLDKQHKAQVLAKKITIWMHVITAVMVTLFFSSYLLQNFIILKDELIVSLPSGLMSQVAVSYSGLDLAGERIQNWTSSIINLIGDGTIAWRAWALWTTYDTSLVDK
;
A
#
# COMPACT_ATOMS: atom_id res chain seq x y z
N MET A 1 8.99 -22.42 33.51
CA MET A 1 9.42 -21.74 32.29
C MET A 1 10.92 -21.94 32.18
N THR A 2 11.37 -22.63 31.14
CA THR A 2 12.80 -22.77 30.87
C THR A 2 13.36 -21.51 30.21
N PRO A 3 14.67 -21.24 30.30
CA PRO A 3 15.29 -20.11 29.63
C PRO A 3 15.00 -20.06 28.12
N GLU A 4 14.93 -21.22 27.47
CA GLU A 4 14.65 -21.37 26.05
C GLU A 4 13.21 -20.93 25.72
N GLU A 5 12.22 -21.39 26.50
CA GLU A 5 10.82 -20.98 26.37
C GLU A 5 10.65 -19.46 26.56
N THR A 6 11.39 -18.88 27.52
CA THR A 6 11.38 -17.42 27.74
C THR A 6 11.94 -16.65 26.54
N GLN A 7 13.02 -17.15 25.93
CA GLN A 7 13.63 -16.50 24.78
C GLN A 7 12.74 -16.55 23.54
N GLU A 8 12.07 -17.67 23.28
CA GLU A 8 11.12 -17.81 22.16
C GLU A 8 9.94 -16.86 22.31
N ILE A 9 9.35 -16.80 23.50
CA ILE A 9 8.22 -15.88 23.79
C ILE A 9 8.66 -14.43 23.63
N PHE A 10 9.87 -14.08 24.06
CA PHE A 10 10.41 -12.74 23.86
C PHE A 10 10.58 -12.41 22.36
N ALA A 11 11.12 -13.34 21.57
CA ALA A 11 11.34 -13.12 20.14
C ALA A 11 10.01 -12.93 19.38
N ILE A 12 9.03 -13.79 19.61
CA ILE A 12 7.69 -13.70 19.02
C ILE A 12 6.97 -12.44 19.48
N GLY A 13 7.05 -12.13 20.78
CA GLY A 13 6.49 -10.90 21.34
C GLY A 13 7.08 -9.64 20.70
N ASN A 14 8.39 -9.60 20.49
CA ASN A 14 9.06 -8.47 19.84
C ASN A 14 8.65 -8.33 18.36
N ALA A 15 8.58 -9.43 17.61
CA ALA A 15 8.12 -9.40 16.22
C ALA A 15 6.68 -8.88 16.10
N ASN A 16 5.77 -9.37 16.95
CA ASN A 16 4.38 -8.92 17.00
C ASN A 16 4.26 -7.44 17.40
N TYR A 17 5.05 -6.99 18.38
CA TYR A 17 5.10 -5.58 18.77
C TYR A 17 5.50 -4.68 17.60
N GLN A 18 6.55 -5.04 16.86
CA GLN A 18 7.01 -4.28 15.69
C GLN A 18 5.94 -4.25 14.58
N ASN A 19 5.30 -5.38 14.31
CA ASN A 19 4.23 -5.50 13.32
C ASN A 19 3.01 -4.61 13.65
N ILE A 20 2.59 -4.59 14.92
CA ILE A 20 1.49 -3.73 15.40
C ILE A 20 1.89 -2.25 15.32
N ALA A 21 3.10 -1.89 15.77
CA ALA A 21 3.59 -0.52 15.72
C ALA A 21 3.64 -0.01 14.26
N ASN A 22 4.16 -0.82 13.34
CA ASN A 22 4.17 -0.51 11.92
C ASN A 22 2.76 -0.38 11.33
N SER A 23 1.83 -1.25 11.74
CA SER A 23 0.43 -1.19 11.31
C SER A 23 -0.25 0.10 11.75
N ILE A 24 -0.05 0.54 13.01
CA ILE A 24 -0.58 1.82 13.51
C ILE A 24 -0.05 2.98 12.69
N TRP A 25 1.26 3.01 12.43
CA TRP A 25 1.88 4.04 11.63
C TRP A 25 1.32 4.08 10.20
N LEU A 26 1.18 2.92 9.56
CA LEU A 26 0.61 2.80 8.22
C LEU A 26 -0.87 3.20 8.18
N CYS A 27 -1.67 2.92 9.22
CA CYS A 27 -3.05 3.40 9.34
C CYS A 27 -3.11 4.94 9.28
N ILE A 28 -2.21 5.61 10.01
CA ILE A 28 -2.14 7.08 10.04
C ILE A 28 -1.79 7.61 8.64
N LEU A 29 -0.75 7.05 8.02
CA LEU A 29 -0.34 7.44 6.67
C LEU A 29 -1.44 7.20 5.63
N GLN A 30 -2.14 6.07 5.72
CA GLN A 30 -3.26 5.76 4.84
C GLN A 30 -4.40 6.77 5.00
N GLY A 31 -4.73 7.14 6.24
CA GLY A 31 -5.74 8.17 6.51
C GLY A 31 -5.36 9.53 5.92
N ILE A 32 -4.11 9.95 6.09
CA ILE A 32 -3.56 11.19 5.51
C ILE A 32 -3.64 11.12 3.97
N TYR A 33 -3.24 9.99 3.38
CA TYR A 33 -3.29 9.76 1.94
C TYR A 33 -4.73 9.86 1.41
N SER A 34 -5.69 9.17 2.03
CA SER A 34 -7.10 9.20 1.62
C SER A 34 -7.69 10.61 1.71
N LEU A 35 -7.35 11.37 2.75
CA LEU A 35 -7.78 12.76 2.91
C LEU A 35 -7.19 13.66 1.81
N ALA A 36 -5.88 13.54 1.56
CA ALA A 36 -5.21 14.30 0.51
C ALA A 36 -5.77 13.97 -0.89
N PHE A 37 -6.03 12.68 -1.15
CA PHE A 37 -6.67 12.22 -2.38
C PHE A 37 -8.08 12.80 -2.55
N ALA A 38 -8.90 12.78 -1.50
CA ALA A 38 -10.26 13.32 -1.53
C ALA A 38 -10.26 14.83 -1.79
N ILE A 39 -9.42 15.60 -1.08
CA ILE A 39 -9.26 17.04 -1.29
C ILE A 39 -8.80 17.33 -2.73
N GLY A 40 -7.79 16.60 -3.20
CA GLY A 40 -7.28 16.72 -4.56
C GLY A 40 -8.36 16.46 -5.61
N LEU A 41 -9.17 15.41 -5.41
CA LEU A 41 -10.28 15.08 -6.29
C LEU A 41 -11.36 16.17 -6.29
N CYS A 42 -11.72 16.72 -5.12
CA CYS A 42 -12.68 17.83 -5.02
C CYS A 42 -12.21 19.07 -5.79
N ILE A 43 -10.98 19.52 -5.56
CA ILE A 43 -10.38 20.67 -6.28
C ILE A 43 -10.38 20.42 -7.79
N TYR A 44 -10.10 19.18 -8.19
CA TYR A 44 -9.97 18.81 -9.60
C TYR A 44 -11.32 18.75 -10.35
N LEU A 45 -12.38 18.35 -9.64
CA LEU A 45 -13.75 18.30 -10.16
C LEU A 45 -14.38 19.70 -10.23
N ASP A 46 -14.05 20.60 -9.31
CA ASP A 46 -14.60 21.96 -9.23
C ASP A 46 -14.20 22.87 -10.42
N LYS A 47 -13.03 22.65 -11.02
CA LYS A 47 -12.54 23.51 -12.12
C LYS A 47 -13.07 23.13 -13.50
N GLN A 48 -13.90 24.00 -14.09
CA GLN A 48 -14.24 24.06 -15.52
C GLN A 48 -13.07 24.59 -16.38
N HIS A 49 -11.95 23.87 -16.45
CA HIS A 49 -10.96 24.16 -17.50
C HIS A 49 -11.36 23.43 -18.79
N LYS A 50 -11.77 24.20 -19.81
CA LYS A 50 -12.18 23.73 -21.14
C LYS A 50 -11.03 23.15 -21.98
N ALA A 51 -9.79 23.14 -21.47
CA ALA A 51 -8.62 22.63 -22.19
C ALA A 51 -8.35 21.14 -21.85
N GLN A 52 -8.30 20.31 -22.89
CA GLN A 52 -7.88 18.90 -22.91
C GLN A 52 -8.64 17.92 -21.99
N VAL A 53 -9.91 17.66 -22.34
CA VAL A 53 -10.80 16.67 -21.68
C VAL A 53 -10.16 15.28 -21.58
N LEU A 54 -9.39 14.85 -22.58
CA LEU A 54 -8.80 13.50 -22.61
C LEU A 54 -7.66 13.34 -21.60
N ALA A 55 -6.67 14.24 -21.59
CA ALA A 55 -5.55 14.20 -20.64
C ALA A 55 -6.06 14.30 -19.20
N LYS A 56 -7.05 15.17 -18.97
CA LYS A 56 -7.75 15.30 -17.69
C LYS A 56 -8.38 13.98 -17.24
N LYS A 57 -9.11 13.31 -18.13
CA LYS A 57 -9.74 12.01 -17.85
C LYS A 57 -8.70 10.94 -17.52
N ILE A 58 -7.61 10.86 -18.29
CA ILE A 58 -6.53 9.89 -18.08
C ILE A 58 -5.86 10.10 -16.72
N THR A 59 -5.52 11.34 -16.36
CA THR A 59 -4.90 11.64 -15.06
C THR A 59 -5.80 11.28 -13.89
N ILE A 60 -7.12 11.51 -13.97
CA ILE A 60 -8.07 11.07 -12.94
C ILE A 60 -8.01 9.55 -12.80
N TRP A 61 -8.15 8.82 -13.90
CA TRP A 61 -8.14 7.36 -13.86
C TRP A 61 -6.85 6.80 -13.27
N MET A 62 -5.69 7.36 -13.63
CA MET A 62 -4.41 6.98 -13.03
C MET A 62 -4.41 7.19 -11.51
N HIS A 63 -4.90 8.33 -11.02
CA HIS A 63 -4.98 8.60 -9.58
C HIS A 63 -5.98 7.69 -8.86
N VAL A 64 -7.15 7.45 -9.46
CA VAL A 64 -8.17 6.53 -8.92
C VAL A 64 -7.62 5.10 -8.84
N ILE A 65 -6.98 4.61 -9.90
CA ILE A 65 -6.35 3.29 -9.91
C ILE A 65 -5.27 3.23 -8.83
N THR A 66 -4.43 4.26 -8.71
CA THR A 66 -3.40 4.33 -7.65
C THR A 66 -4.05 4.25 -6.26
N ALA A 67 -5.12 5.00 -6.00
CA ALA A 67 -5.82 4.97 -4.72
C ALA A 67 -6.43 3.60 -4.40
N VAL A 68 -6.99 2.92 -5.41
CA VAL A 68 -7.47 1.53 -5.27
C VAL A 68 -6.30 0.59 -4.95
N MET A 69 -5.18 0.68 -5.66
CA MET A 69 -4.02 -0.18 -5.43
C MET A 69 -3.39 0.03 -4.06
N VAL A 70 -3.25 1.29 -3.62
CA VAL A 70 -2.74 1.63 -2.28
C VAL A 70 -3.68 1.06 -1.20
N THR A 71 -4.99 1.16 -1.40
CA THR A 71 -5.98 0.59 -0.47
C THR A 71 -5.91 -0.94 -0.42
N LEU A 72 -5.74 -1.61 -1.56
CA LEU A 72 -5.58 -3.06 -1.64
C LEU A 72 -4.29 -3.52 -0.97
N PHE A 73 -3.17 -2.87 -1.27
CA PHE A 73 -1.88 -3.11 -0.62
C PHE A 73 -2.03 -3.04 0.91
N PHE A 74 -2.56 -1.92 1.39
CA PHE A 74 -2.74 -1.68 2.82
C PHE A 74 -3.69 -2.69 3.48
N SER A 75 -4.81 -3.02 2.82
CA SER A 75 -5.77 -4.01 3.32
C SER A 75 -5.15 -5.40 3.43
N SER A 76 -4.35 -5.81 2.43
CA SER A 76 -3.64 -7.09 2.48
C SER A 76 -2.56 -7.14 3.56
N TYR A 77 -1.86 -6.03 3.78
CA TYR A 77 -0.89 -5.89 4.87
C TYR A 77 -1.57 -6.04 6.24
N LEU A 78 -2.69 -5.34 6.47
CA LEU A 78 -3.43 -5.47 7.73
C LEU A 78 -3.98 -6.90 7.93
N LEU A 79 -4.50 -7.51 6.87
CA LEU A 79 -5.02 -8.87 6.93
C LEU A 79 -3.96 -9.87 7.39
N GLN A 80 -2.74 -9.81 6.85
CA GLN A 80 -1.63 -10.66 7.29
C GLN A 80 -1.29 -10.44 8.76
N ASN A 81 -1.13 -9.19 9.18
CA ASN A 81 -0.83 -8.88 10.58
C ASN A 81 -1.90 -9.39 11.54
N PHE A 82 -3.19 -9.32 11.17
CA PHE A 82 -4.27 -9.88 11.98
C PHE A 82 -4.30 -11.40 11.98
N ILE A 83 -3.94 -12.07 10.89
CA ILE A 83 -3.82 -13.53 10.83
C ILE A 83 -2.70 -13.99 11.76
N ILE A 84 -1.52 -13.39 11.64
CA ILE A 84 -0.36 -13.71 12.50
C ILE A 84 -0.73 -13.48 13.97
N LEU A 85 -1.30 -12.32 14.30
CA LEU A 85 -1.73 -12.01 15.66
C LEU A 85 -2.75 -13.04 16.19
N LYS A 86 -3.70 -13.45 15.36
CA LYS A 86 -4.70 -14.45 15.72
C LYS A 86 -4.07 -15.81 15.98
N ASP A 87 -3.24 -16.28 15.06
CA ASP A 87 -2.73 -17.65 15.09
C ASP A 87 -1.58 -17.83 16.09
N GLU A 88 -0.75 -16.80 16.31
CA GLU A 88 0.33 -16.84 17.29
C GLU A 88 -0.09 -16.47 18.71
N LEU A 89 -1.02 -15.51 18.87
CA LEU A 89 -1.32 -14.93 20.19
C LEU A 89 -2.67 -15.36 20.78
N ILE A 90 -3.67 -15.63 19.94
CA ILE A 90 -5.06 -15.85 20.38
C ILE A 90 -5.41 -17.34 20.42
N VAL A 91 -5.02 -18.10 19.40
CA VAL A 91 -5.39 -19.53 19.29
C VAL A 91 -4.35 -20.39 19.99
N SER A 92 -4.63 -20.87 21.20
CA SER A 92 -3.77 -21.85 21.90
C SER A 92 -3.90 -23.24 21.27
N LEU A 93 -2.88 -23.74 20.55
CA LEU A 93 -2.85 -25.13 20.08
C LEU A 93 -2.25 -26.05 21.16
N PRO A 94 -2.78 -27.27 21.33
CA PRO A 94 -2.25 -28.24 22.30
C PRO A 94 -0.78 -28.64 22.05
N SER A 95 -0.31 -28.46 20.81
CA SER A 95 1.00 -28.85 20.31
C SER A 95 2.11 -27.80 20.55
N GLY A 96 1.82 -26.70 21.26
CA GLY A 96 2.80 -25.69 21.66
C GLY A 96 3.10 -24.61 20.61
N LEU A 97 3.86 -23.59 21.01
CA LEU A 97 4.07 -22.32 20.28
C LEU A 97 4.64 -22.51 18.87
N MET A 98 5.64 -23.38 18.71
CA MET A 98 6.26 -23.63 17.41
C MET A 98 5.31 -24.30 16.40
N SER A 99 4.34 -25.08 16.89
CA SER A 99 3.31 -25.67 16.03
C SER A 99 2.28 -24.63 15.55
N GLN A 100 2.04 -23.57 16.32
CA GLN A 100 1.16 -22.47 15.93
C GLN A 100 1.79 -21.63 14.82
N VAL A 101 3.05 -21.25 15.02
CA VAL A 101 3.82 -20.48 14.03
C VAL A 101 3.87 -21.22 12.69
N ALA A 102 4.08 -22.54 12.71
CA ALA A 102 4.10 -23.35 11.49
C ALA A 102 2.75 -23.40 10.74
N VAL A 103 1.62 -23.31 11.45
CA VAL A 103 0.26 -23.33 10.86
C VAL A 103 -0.21 -21.94 10.43
N SER A 104 0.39 -20.87 10.98
CA SER A 104 0.06 -19.47 10.70
C SER A 104 0.31 -19.09 9.22
N TYR A 105 1.16 -19.82 8.52
CA TYR A 105 1.39 -19.72 7.06
C TYR A 105 0.25 -20.37 6.25
N SER A 106 -0.96 -19.89 6.46
CA SER A 106 -2.14 -20.36 5.72
C SER A 106 -2.14 -19.87 4.27
N GLY A 107 -3.00 -20.45 3.42
CA GLY A 107 -3.19 -19.95 2.05
C GLY A 107 -3.64 -18.49 1.96
N LEU A 108 -4.22 -17.93 3.04
CA LEU A 108 -4.60 -16.52 3.12
C LEU A 108 -3.38 -15.60 3.28
N ASP A 109 -2.35 -16.04 4.00
CA ASP A 109 -1.10 -15.29 4.17
C ASP A 109 -0.38 -15.13 2.83
N LEU A 110 -0.23 -16.24 2.10
CA LEU A 110 0.31 -16.25 0.73
C LEU A 110 -0.51 -15.39 -0.25
N ALA A 111 -1.83 -15.38 -0.11
CA ALA A 111 -2.68 -14.52 -0.92
C ALA A 111 -2.43 -13.03 -0.61
N GLY A 112 -2.30 -12.68 0.67
CA GLY A 112 -1.94 -11.32 1.11
C GLY A 112 -0.60 -10.87 0.55
N GLU A 113 0.40 -11.75 0.51
CA GLU A 113 1.76 -11.42 0.08
C GLU A 113 1.76 -11.13 -1.43
N ARG A 114 1.06 -11.99 -2.17
CA ARG A 114 0.86 -11.80 -3.61
C ARG A 114 0.17 -10.47 -3.89
N ILE A 115 -0.89 -10.13 -3.15
CA ILE A 115 -1.60 -8.85 -3.29
C ILE A 115 -0.65 -7.68 -3.09
N GLN A 116 0.15 -7.69 -2.01
CA GLN A 116 1.13 -6.63 -1.76
C GLN A 116 2.14 -6.48 -2.89
N ASN A 117 2.68 -7.59 -3.40
CA ASN A 117 3.71 -7.57 -4.43
C ASN A 117 3.21 -6.99 -5.76
N TRP A 118 2.06 -7.45 -6.27
CA TRP A 118 1.56 -6.95 -7.54
C TRP A 118 0.96 -5.54 -7.44
N THR A 119 0.30 -5.20 -6.33
CA THR A 119 -0.21 -3.83 -6.13
C THR A 119 0.93 -2.81 -6.04
N SER A 120 2.00 -3.13 -5.31
CA SER A 120 3.21 -2.30 -5.24
C SER A 120 3.83 -2.08 -6.63
N SER A 121 3.94 -3.15 -7.42
CA SER A 121 4.47 -3.06 -8.79
C SER A 121 3.64 -2.13 -9.68
N ILE A 122 2.30 -2.20 -9.59
CA ILE A 122 1.41 -1.32 -10.36
C ILE A 122 1.52 0.14 -9.89
N ILE A 123 1.61 0.38 -8.57
CA ILE A 123 1.78 1.73 -8.01
C ILE A 123 3.07 2.37 -8.56
N ASN A 124 4.18 1.64 -8.51
CA ASN A 124 5.47 2.11 -9.02
C ASN A 124 5.39 2.40 -10.53
N LEU A 125 4.78 1.49 -11.31
CA LEU A 125 4.60 1.68 -12.75
C LEU A 125 3.78 2.92 -13.08
N ILE A 126 2.69 3.19 -12.36
CA ILE A 126 1.88 4.39 -12.55
C ILE A 126 2.67 5.65 -12.16
N GLY A 127 3.46 5.58 -11.08
CA GLY A 127 4.35 6.65 -10.64
C GLY A 127 5.36 7.03 -11.73
N ASP A 128 6.13 6.06 -12.21
CA ASP A 128 7.14 6.25 -13.26
C ASP A 128 6.52 6.74 -14.56
N GLY A 129 5.38 6.14 -14.97
CA GLY A 129 4.63 6.57 -16.14
C GLY A 129 4.14 8.01 -16.04
N THR A 130 3.71 8.44 -14.85
CA THR A 130 3.26 9.83 -14.62
C THR A 130 4.42 10.82 -14.73
N ILE A 131 5.60 10.47 -14.21
CA ILE A 131 6.81 11.30 -14.29
C ILE A 131 7.27 11.41 -15.75
N ALA A 132 7.39 10.29 -16.45
CA ALA A 132 7.78 10.24 -17.86
C ALA A 132 6.82 11.05 -18.74
N TRP A 133 5.51 10.89 -18.52
CA TRP A 133 4.49 11.67 -19.23
C TRP A 133 4.64 13.17 -19.00
N ARG A 134 4.84 13.61 -17.75
CA ARG A 134 5.05 15.03 -17.44
C ARG A 134 6.33 15.59 -18.08
N ALA A 135 7.42 14.83 -18.06
CA ALA A 135 8.67 15.22 -18.69
C ALA A 135 8.50 15.41 -20.22
N TRP A 136 7.82 14.46 -20.87
CA TRP A 136 7.52 14.53 -22.30
C TRP A 136 6.60 15.72 -22.66
N ALA A 137 5.56 15.97 -21.86
CA ALA A 137 4.67 17.10 -22.05
C ALA A 137 5.41 18.44 -21.95
N LEU A 138 6.32 18.59 -20.99
CA LEU A 138 7.14 19.80 -20.87
C LEU A 138 8.12 19.97 -22.04
N TRP A 139 8.76 18.89 -22.48
CA TRP A 139 9.69 18.91 -23.63
C TRP A 139 9.01 19.37 -24.91
N THR A 140 7.85 18.81 -25.24
CA THR A 140 7.09 19.16 -26.44
C THR A 140 6.59 20.61 -26.43
N THR A 141 6.39 21.20 -25.24
CA THR A 141 6.02 22.61 -25.10
C THR A 141 7.23 23.55 -25.26
N TYR A 142 8.43 23.09 -24.92
CA TYR A 142 9.66 23.86 -25.11
C TYR A 142 10.08 23.93 -26.58
N ASP A 143 9.98 22.81 -27.30
CA ASP A 143 10.38 22.70 -28.72
C ASP A 143 9.50 23.58 -29.64
N THR A 144 8.19 23.63 -29.38
CA THR A 144 7.27 24.50 -30.14
C THR A 144 7.55 25.99 -29.92
N SER A 145 8.06 26.40 -28.76
CA SER A 145 8.41 27.80 -28.48
C SER A 145 9.66 28.31 -29.20
N LEU A 146 10.49 27.40 -29.75
CA LEU A 146 11.69 27.72 -30.52
C LEU A 146 11.43 27.80 -32.04
N VAL A 147 10.35 27.21 -32.53
CA VAL A 147 9.97 27.24 -33.96
C VAL A 147 9.17 28.51 -34.31
N ASP A 148 8.54 29.15 -33.33
CA ASP A 148 7.75 30.39 -33.52
C ASP A 148 8.57 31.70 -33.34
N LYS A 149 9.92 31.63 -33.40
CA LYS A 149 10.83 32.80 -33.40
C LYS A 149 11.62 32.88 -34.70
#